data_AF-A0A654TBK6-F1
#
_entry.id   AF-A0A654TBK6-F1
#
_cell.length_a   1.000
_cell.length_b   1.000
_cell.length_c   1.000
_cell.angle_alpha   90.00
_cell.angle_beta   90.00
_cell.angle_gamma   90.00
#
_symmetry.space_group_name_H-M   'P 1'
#
loop_
_entity.id
_entity.type
_entity.pdbx_description
1 polymer ?
#
loop_
_entity_poly.entity_id
_entity_poly.type
_entity_poly.pdbx_seq_one_letter_code
_entity_poly.pdbx_strand_id
1 'polypeptide(L)' 'MQRAATWGATPIPSPAAETILAATRGHGADSVIDAVGTDASMSDALNAVRPGGTVSVVGVHDLQPFPCPH' A
#
# COMPACT_ATOMS: atom_id res chain seq x y z
N MET A 1 4.60 6.13 -11.79
CA MET A 1 4.33 5.03 -12.76
C MET A 1 5.56 4.61 -13.54
N GLN A 2 6.12 5.46 -14.40
CA GLN A 2 7.18 5.06 -15.34
C GLN A 2 8.45 4.53 -14.65
N ARG A 3 8.88 5.15 -13.53
CA ARG A 3 10.02 4.68 -12.73
C ARG A 3 9.85 3.25 -12.18
N ALA A 4 8.65 2.89 -11.73
CA ALA A 4 8.37 1.56 -11.19
C ALA A 4 8.47 0.48 -12.27
N ALA A 5 7.88 0.74 -13.45
CA ALA A 5 7.99 -0.16 -14.60
C ALA A 5 9.43 -0.35 -15.06
N THR A 6 10.23 0.72 -15.10
CA THR A 6 11.66 0.64 -15.47
C THR A 6 12.45 -0.25 -14.51
N TRP A 7 12.03 -0.38 -13.25
CA TRP A 7 12.70 -1.20 -12.24
C TRP A 7 12.08 -2.60 -12.10
N GLY A 8 11.22 -3.01 -13.03
CA GLY A 8 10.61 -4.34 -13.07
C GLY A 8 9.38 -4.52 -12.18
N ALA A 9 8.93 -3.47 -11.50
CA ALA A 9 7.68 -3.50 -10.75
C ALA A 9 6.48 -3.29 -11.68
N THR A 10 5.33 -3.88 -11.34
CA THR A 10 4.06 -3.60 -12.02
C THR A 10 3.45 -2.33 -11.43
N PRO A 11 3.38 -1.21 -12.19
CA PRO A 11 2.77 0.01 -11.67
C PRO A 11 1.24 -0.13 -11.61
N ILE A 12 0.66 0.22 -10.47
CA ILE A 12 -0.80 0.22 -10.28
C ILE A 12 -1.21 1.63 -9.84
N PRO A 13 -2.20 2.27 -10.50
CA PRO A 13 -2.78 3.54 -10.04
C PRO A 13 -3.57 3.36 -8.76
N SER A 14 -3.52 4.38 -7.90
CA SER A 14 -4.47 4.48 -6.78
C SER A 14 -5.89 4.72 -7.33
N PRO A 15 -6.92 4.06 -6.77
CA PRO A 15 -6.87 3.12 -5.65
C PRO A 15 -6.34 1.72 -6.07
N ALA A 16 -5.33 1.21 -5.37
CA ALA A 16 -4.61 0.00 -5.79
C ALA A 16 -5.10 -1.31 -5.12
N ALA A 17 -5.86 -1.21 -4.03
CA ALA A 17 -6.21 -2.34 -3.17
C ALA A 17 -6.96 -3.46 -3.91
N GLU A 18 -7.99 -3.12 -4.69
CA GLU A 18 -8.79 -4.12 -5.43
C GLU A 18 -7.94 -4.88 -6.47
N THR A 19 -7.04 -4.17 -7.15
CA THR A 19 -6.14 -4.79 -8.13
C THR A 19 -5.17 -5.76 -7.45
N ILE A 20 -4.66 -5.40 -6.28
CA ILE A 20 -3.77 -6.25 -5.47
C ILE A 20 -4.53 -7.48 -4.94
N LEU A 21 -5.76 -7.29 -4.46
CA LEU A 21 -6.62 -8.39 -4.03
C LEU A 21 -6.91 -9.36 -5.18
N ALA A 22 -7.27 -8.87 -6.35
CA ALA A 22 -7.48 -9.72 -7.52
C ALA A 22 -6.22 -10.52 -7.89
N ALA A 23 -5.04 -9.88 -7.86
CA ALA A 23 -3.76 -10.53 -8.13
C ALA A 23 -3.38 -11.59 -7.06
N THR A 24 -3.84 -11.42 -5.83
CA THR A 24 -3.58 -12.30 -4.68
C THR A 24 -4.74 -13.25 -4.37
N ARG A 25 -5.71 -13.41 -5.29
CA ARG A 25 -6.91 -14.27 -5.12
C ARG A 25 -7.76 -13.90 -3.89
N GLY A 26 -7.80 -12.63 -3.56
CA GLY A 26 -8.53 -12.08 -2.42
C GLY A 26 -7.81 -12.20 -1.08
N HIS A 27 -6.59 -12.75 -1.04
CA HIS A 27 -5.84 -12.86 0.22
C HIS A 27 -5.26 -11.53 0.69
N GLY A 28 -4.84 -10.65 -0.23
CA GLY A 28 -4.06 -9.46 0.07
C GLY A 28 -2.57 -9.74 0.09
N ALA A 29 -1.77 -8.69 0.13
CA ALA A 29 -0.31 -8.77 0.17
C ALA A 29 0.20 -9.21 1.56
N ASP A 30 1.25 -10.03 1.61
CA ASP A 30 1.94 -10.38 2.86
C ASP A 30 2.66 -9.18 3.50
N SER A 31 3.17 -8.28 2.66
CA SER A 31 3.88 -7.09 3.07
C SER A 31 3.65 -5.96 2.08
N VAL A 32 3.41 -4.74 2.59
CA VAL A 32 3.23 -3.52 1.80
C VAL A 32 4.21 -2.46 2.31
N ILE A 33 4.83 -1.71 1.40
CA ILE A 33 5.69 -0.58 1.73
C ILE A 33 5.05 0.70 1.19
N ASP A 34 4.62 1.60 2.07
CA ASP A 34 4.19 2.95 1.68
C ASP A 34 5.37 3.91 1.74
N ALA A 35 5.95 4.20 0.58
CA ALA A 35 7.00 5.20 0.41
C ALA A 35 6.46 6.59 0.06
N VAL A 36 5.14 6.74 -0.05
CA VAL A 36 4.47 8.02 -0.22
C VAL A 36 4.20 8.56 1.17
N GLY A 37 3.28 7.95 1.94
CA GLY A 37 2.95 8.31 3.32
C GLY A 37 1.76 9.28 3.49
N THR A 38 1.02 9.56 2.41
CA THR A 38 -0.23 10.34 2.47
C THR A 38 -1.35 9.51 3.09
N ASP A 39 -2.39 10.14 3.66
CA ASP A 39 -3.55 9.42 4.21
C ASP A 39 -4.20 8.47 3.18
N ALA A 40 -4.26 8.90 1.93
CA ALA A 40 -4.79 8.09 0.82
C ALA A 40 -3.89 6.88 0.50
N SER A 41 -2.56 7.07 0.42
CA SER A 41 -1.63 5.96 0.14
C SER A 41 -1.57 4.95 1.28
N MET A 42 -1.68 5.42 2.51
CA MET A 42 -1.70 4.55 3.69
C MET A 42 -3.00 3.78 3.82
N SER A 43 -4.14 4.42 3.51
CA SER A 43 -5.43 3.73 3.42
C SER A 43 -5.41 2.63 2.34
N ASP A 44 -4.83 2.93 1.17
CA ASP A 44 -4.63 1.93 0.12
C ASP A 44 -3.73 0.78 0.58
N ALA A 45 -2.63 1.08 1.29
CA ALA A 45 -1.70 0.07 1.80
C ALA A 45 -2.35 -0.85 2.83
N LEU A 46 -3.17 -0.30 3.74
CA LEU A 46 -3.91 -1.06 4.75
C LEU A 46 -5.02 -1.91 4.14
N ASN A 47 -5.68 -1.44 3.08
CA ASN A 47 -6.71 -2.23 2.39
C ASN A 47 -6.12 -3.31 1.47
N ALA A 48 -4.85 -3.15 1.07
CA ALA A 48 -4.15 -4.10 0.21
C ALA A 48 -3.46 -5.23 1.00
N VAL A 49 -3.10 -5.00 2.27
CA VAL A 49 -2.41 -6.00 3.10
C VAL A 49 -3.40 -7.04 3.62
N ARG A 50 -2.97 -8.30 3.73
CA ARG A 50 -3.78 -9.36 4.33
C ARG A 50 -3.90 -9.21 5.85
N PRO A 51 -4.92 -9.83 6.49
CA PRO A 51 -4.92 -9.99 7.94
C PRO A 51 -3.63 -10.65 8.46
N GLY A 52 -2.98 -10.01 9.43
CA GLY A 52 -1.68 -10.44 9.97
C GLY A 52 -0.48 -10.23 9.04
N GLY A 53 -0.63 -9.46 7.96
CA GLY A 53 0.48 -8.96 7.14
C GLY A 53 1.11 -7.69 7.72
N THR A 54 2.19 -7.21 7.09
CA THR A 54 2.95 -6.04 7.58
C THR A 54 2.82 -4.86 6.63
N VAL A 55 2.56 -3.66 7.15
CA VAL A 55 2.67 -2.41 6.40
C VAL A 55 3.82 -1.60 6.97
N SER A 56 4.80 -1.26 6.14
CA SER A 56 5.92 -0.38 6.49
C SER A 56 5.73 0.96 5.79
N VAL A 57 5.51 2.02 6.58
CA VAL A 57 5.42 3.39 6.05
C VAL A 57 6.80 4.02 6.20
N VAL A 58 7.44 4.30 5.07
CA VAL A 58 8.78 4.89 4.97
C VAL A 58 8.69 6.35 4.50
N GLY A 59 7.58 6.72 3.84
CA GLY A 59 7.32 8.09 3.43
C GLY A 59 7.12 9.02 4.62
N VAL A 60 8.04 9.96 4.83
CA VAL A 60 7.95 10.96 5.90
C VAL A 60 6.90 12.01 5.49
N HIS A 61 5.74 11.97 6.14
CA HIS A 61 4.81 13.09 6.21
C HIS A 61 4.91 13.74 7.59
N ASP A 62 4.78 15.08 7.62
CA ASP A 62 4.80 15.90 8.83
C ASP A 62 3.78 15.38 9.87
N LEU A 63 4.26 14.57 10.82
CA LEU A 63 3.81 14.36 12.20
C LEU A 63 2.30 14.47 12.52
N GLN A 64 1.40 14.02 11.65
CA GLN A 64 0.00 13.77 12.00
C GLN A 64 -0.21 12.26 12.13
N PRO A 65 -0.51 11.75 13.34
CA PRO A 65 -0.74 10.32 13.54
C PRO A 65 -1.96 9.88 12.73
N PHE A 66 -1.77 8.89 11.85
CA PHE A 66 -2.89 8.27 11.16
C PHE A 66 -3.74 7.49 12.16
N PRO A 67 -5.08 7.63 12.12
CA PRO A 67 -5.96 6.92 13.03
C PRO A 67 -5.99 5.43 12.67
N CYS A 68 -5.27 4.61 13.43
CA CYS A 68 -5.46 3.16 13.42
C CYS A 68 -6.74 2.83 14.20
N PRO A 69 -7.79 2.28 13.57
CA PRO A 69 -8.93 1.76 14.31
C PRO A 69 -8.50 0.56 15.18
N HIS A 70 -9.08 0.49 16.38
CA HIS A 70 -8.90 -0.60 17.35
C HIS A 70 -9.71 -1.84 16.97
#